data_AF-A0A514C2L6-F1
#
_entry.id   AF-A0A514C2L6-F1
#
_cell.length_a   1.000
_cell.length_b   1.000
_cell.length_c   1.000
_cell.angle_alpha   90.00
_cell.angle_beta   90.00
_cell.angle_gamma   90.00
#
_symmetry.space_group_name_H-M   'P 1'
#
loop_
_entity.id
_entity.type
_entity.pdbx_description
1 polymer ?
#
loop_
_entity_poly.entity_id
_entity_poly.type
_entity_poly.pdbx_seq_one_letter_code
_entity_poly.pdbx_strand_id
1 'polypeptide(L)'
;MSLIAAFAAGLALSASPSPQTDALSDLKPADRADLQCMTLLTAMVGAEQNETTRLTLTSGITYYLGRLQGRTPDVKWVDRLMAYARTEPTAALEANRTRCAGEMQEMGRVMTAAASGG
;
A
#
# COMPACT_ATOMS: atom_id res chain seq x y z
N MET A 1 -63.52 -5.11 -22.53
CA MET A 1 -62.34 -4.97 -23.40
C MET A 1 -61.27 -4.25 -22.61
N SER A 2 -60.23 -4.98 -22.21
CA SER A 2 -59.13 -4.53 -21.34
C SER A 2 -58.12 -3.69 -22.11
N LEU A 3 -57.64 -2.60 -21.50
CA LEU A 3 -56.43 -1.89 -21.93
C LEU A 3 -55.40 -1.99 -20.80
N ILE A 4 -54.22 -2.47 -21.18
CA ILE A 4 -53.15 -3.01 -20.32
C ILE A 4 -52.42 -1.87 -19.60
N ALA A 5 -52.29 -2.01 -18.29
CA ALA A 5 -51.55 -1.11 -17.41
C ALA A 5 -50.04 -1.19 -17.65
N ALA A 6 -49.39 -0.03 -17.68
CA ALA A 6 -47.96 0.14 -17.83
C ALA A 6 -47.19 -0.43 -16.63
N PHE A 7 -46.21 -1.29 -16.89
CA PHE A 7 -45.18 -1.69 -15.92
C PHE A 7 -43.84 -1.07 -16.34
N ALA A 8 -43.53 0.10 -15.78
CA ALA A 8 -42.17 0.63 -15.74
C ALA A 8 -41.62 0.39 -14.32
N ALA A 9 -41.15 -0.82 -14.06
CA ALA A 9 -40.46 -1.14 -12.81
C ALA A 9 -39.01 -0.66 -12.94
N GLY A 10 -38.76 0.53 -12.41
CA GLY A 10 -37.43 1.14 -12.34
C GLY A 10 -36.47 0.30 -11.49
N LEU A 11 -35.29 0.04 -12.04
CA LEU A 11 -34.12 -0.46 -11.35
C LEU A 11 -33.63 0.57 -10.31
N ALA A 12 -34.16 0.53 -9.10
CA ALA A 12 -33.54 1.19 -7.96
C ALA A 12 -32.45 0.27 -7.38
N LEU A 13 -31.30 0.24 -8.06
CA LEU A 13 -30.08 -0.33 -7.50
C LEU A 13 -29.63 0.63 -6.37
N SER A 14 -30.07 0.36 -5.15
CA SER A 14 -29.57 1.03 -3.95
C SER A 14 -28.11 0.63 -3.75
N ALA A 15 -27.21 1.32 -4.45
CA ALA A 15 -25.79 1.33 -4.14
C ALA A 15 -25.62 2.07 -2.81
N SER A 16 -25.72 1.33 -1.70
CA SER A 16 -25.29 1.86 -0.41
C SER A 16 -23.81 2.24 -0.54
N PRO A 17 -23.42 3.51 -0.36
CA PRO A 17 -22.02 3.85 -0.23
C PRO A 17 -21.53 3.14 1.03
N SER A 18 -20.80 2.03 0.84
CA SER A 18 -20.03 1.47 1.93
C SER A 18 -19.09 2.58 2.40
N PRO A 19 -18.96 2.86 3.70
CA PRO A 19 -17.96 3.78 4.19
C PRO A 19 -16.61 3.23 3.72
N GLN A 20 -16.08 3.82 2.65
CA GLN A 20 -14.72 3.60 2.20
C GLN A 20 -13.88 4.38 3.19
N THR A 21 -13.69 3.80 4.37
CA THR A 21 -12.73 4.29 5.34
C THR A 21 -11.41 4.33 4.61
N ASP A 22 -10.91 5.53 4.32
CA ASP A 22 -9.57 5.74 3.78
C ASP A 22 -8.64 4.85 4.61
N ALA A 23 -8.03 3.86 3.95
CA ALA A 23 -7.27 2.78 4.61
C ALA A 23 -6.10 3.31 5.46
N LEU A 24 -5.78 4.60 5.28
CA LEU A 24 -4.78 5.32 6.04
C LEU A 24 -5.34 6.29 7.08
N SER A 25 -6.63 6.65 7.03
CA SER A 25 -7.22 7.76 7.82
C SER A 25 -6.99 7.68 9.32
N ASP A 26 -6.89 6.47 9.87
CA ASP A 26 -6.64 6.19 11.28
C ASP A 26 -5.15 5.96 11.63
N LEU A 27 -4.26 5.97 10.63
CA LEU A 27 -2.83 5.73 10.84
C LEU A 27 -2.09 6.98 11.29
N LYS A 28 -1.18 6.78 12.25
CA LYS A 28 -0.16 7.77 12.61
C LYS A 28 0.65 8.16 11.36
N PRO A 29 1.12 9.42 11.24
CA PRO A 29 1.84 9.87 10.04
C PRO A 29 3.03 8.98 9.64
N ALA A 30 3.81 8.50 10.61
CA ALA A 30 4.95 7.62 10.34
C ALA A 30 4.52 6.23 9.82
N ASP A 31 3.45 5.67 10.38
CA ASP A 31 2.90 4.38 9.94
C ASP A 31 2.30 4.49 8.53
N ARG A 32 1.63 5.61 8.26
CA ARG A 32 1.13 5.94 6.92
C ARG A 32 2.28 6.01 5.90
N ALA A 33 3.36 6.71 6.22
CA ALA A 33 4.50 6.87 5.32
C ALA A 33 5.19 5.53 5.01
N ASP A 34 5.38 4.68 6.02
CA ASP A 34 5.99 3.37 5.84
C ASP A 34 5.07 2.41 5.08
N LEU A 35 3.75 2.45 5.33
CA LEU A 35 2.78 1.66 4.59
C LEU A 35 2.75 2.05 3.11
N GLN A 36 2.83 3.34 2.79
CA GLN A 36 2.96 3.83 1.41
C GLN A 36 4.20 3.24 0.72
N CYS A 37 5.36 3.28 1.39
CA CYS A 37 6.60 2.75 0.82
C CYS A 37 6.58 1.22 0.67
N MET A 38 6.04 0.50 1.65
CA MET A 38 5.84 -0.94 1.57
C MET A 38 4.92 -1.33 0.39
N THR A 39 3.88 -0.54 0.15
CA THR A 39 2.93 -0.75 -0.95
C THR A 39 3.55 -0.49 -2.31
N LEU A 40 4.30 0.61 -2.44
CA LEU A 40 5.04 0.91 -3.66
C LEU A 40 6.02 -0.23 -4.01
N LEU A 41 6.81 -0.69 -3.05
CA LEU A 41 7.77 -1.77 -3.28
C LEU A 41 7.07 -3.09 -3.64
N THR A 42 5.93 -3.39 -3.01
CA THR A 42 5.11 -4.55 -3.34
C THR A 42 4.59 -4.49 -4.79
N ALA A 43 4.12 -3.32 -5.22
CA ALA A 43 3.70 -3.11 -6.60
C ALA A 43 4.85 -3.29 -7.60
N MET A 44 6.05 -2.80 -7.25
CA MET A 44 7.26 -2.99 -8.07
C MET A 44 7.67 -4.46 -8.16
N VAL A 45 7.60 -5.23 -7.06
CA VAL A 45 7.87 -6.68 -7.08
C VAL A 45 6.94 -7.41 -8.04
N GLY A 46 5.65 -7.05 -8.07
CA GLY A 46 4.67 -7.66 -8.97
C GLY A 46 4.93 -7.42 -10.46
N ALA A 47 5.62 -6.33 -10.80
CA ALA A 47 5.97 -5.97 -12.17
C ALA A 47 7.40 -6.40 -12.59
N GLU A 48 8.25 -6.77 -11.63
CA GLU A 48 9.65 -7.09 -11.87
C GLU A 48 9.84 -8.56 -12.27
N GLN A 49 10.67 -8.79 -13.29
CA GLN A 49 10.96 -10.10 -13.87
C GLN A 49 12.35 -10.61 -13.48
N ASN A 50 13.28 -9.72 -13.13
CA ASN A 50 14.60 -10.11 -12.66
C ASN A 50 14.54 -10.57 -11.20
N GLU A 51 14.95 -11.82 -10.94
CA GLU A 51 14.87 -12.41 -9.59
C GLU A 51 15.74 -11.68 -8.56
N THR A 52 16.95 -11.26 -8.93
CA THR A 52 17.84 -10.50 -8.04
C THR A 52 17.20 -9.17 -7.63
N THR A 53 16.58 -8.48 -8.59
CA THR A 53 15.86 -7.23 -8.30
C THR A 53 14.63 -7.50 -7.42
N ARG A 54 13.86 -8.56 -7.68
CA ARG A 54 12.72 -8.95 -6.82
C ARG A 54 13.15 -9.22 -5.38
N LEU A 55 14.25 -9.94 -5.17
CA LEU A 55 14.80 -10.19 -3.83
C LEU A 55 15.24 -8.90 -3.13
N THR A 56 15.85 -7.98 -3.89
CA THR A 56 16.24 -6.66 -3.37
C THR A 56 15.02 -5.85 -2.94
N LEU A 57 13.97 -5.79 -3.77
CA LEU A 57 12.73 -5.11 -3.44
C LEU A 57 12.02 -5.76 -2.24
N THR A 58 12.02 -7.10 -2.16
CA THR A 58 11.46 -7.86 -1.02
C THR A 58 12.18 -7.53 0.29
N SER A 59 13.49 -7.30 0.25
CA SER A 59 14.25 -6.85 1.41
C SER A 59 13.78 -5.46 1.88
N GLY A 60 13.49 -4.55 0.94
CA GLY A 60 12.88 -3.25 1.24
C GLY A 60 11.48 -3.37 1.85
N ILE A 61 10.62 -4.27 1.34
CA ILE A 61 9.31 -4.57 1.95
C ILE A 61 9.47 -5.02 3.40
N THR A 62 10.41 -5.93 3.64
CA THR A 62 10.70 -6.47 4.98
C THR A 62 11.17 -5.37 5.94
N TYR A 63 12.01 -4.44 5.47
CA TYR A 63 12.45 -3.29 6.26
C TYR A 63 11.29 -2.42 6.75
N TYR A 64 10.37 -2.01 5.86
CA TYR A 64 9.21 -1.20 6.26
C TYR A 64 8.23 -1.98 7.14
N LEU A 65 8.02 -3.27 6.87
CA LEU A 65 7.22 -4.12 7.73
C LEU A 65 7.80 -4.19 9.15
N GLY A 66 9.12 -4.35 9.28
CA GLY A 66 9.80 -4.35 10.57
C GLY A 66 9.64 -3.04 11.34
N ARG A 67 9.74 -1.88 10.66
CA ARG A 67 9.49 -0.56 11.27
C ARG A 67 8.06 -0.42 11.79
N LEU A 68 7.09 -0.85 10.98
CA LEU A 68 5.67 -0.82 11.33
C LEU A 68 5.38 -1.70 12.56
N GLN A 69 5.86 -2.96 12.53
CA GLN A 69 5.71 -3.90 13.66
C GLN A 69 6.42 -3.40 14.91
N GLY A 70 7.60 -2.79 14.77
CA GLY A 70 8.36 -2.22 15.89
C GLY A 70 7.66 -1.03 16.56
N ARG A 71 6.90 -0.22 15.81
CA ARG A 71 6.14 0.92 16.37
C ARG A 71 4.79 0.54 16.94
N THR A 72 4.04 -0.32 16.23
CA THR A 72 2.72 -0.78 16.67
C THR A 72 2.56 -2.28 16.38
N PRO A 73 2.91 -3.15 17.33
CA PRO A 73 3.01 -4.60 17.10
C PRO A 73 1.66 -5.31 16.95
N ASP A 74 0.59 -4.76 17.53
CA ASP A 74 -0.74 -5.39 17.52
C ASP A 74 -1.51 -5.18 16.21
N VAL A 75 -0.97 -4.37 15.29
CA VAL A 75 -1.61 -4.09 14.00
C VAL A 75 -1.25 -5.17 12.98
N LYS A 76 -2.28 -5.71 12.32
CA LYS A 76 -2.13 -6.61 11.18
C LYS A 76 -1.71 -5.86 9.92
N TRP A 77 -0.43 -5.53 9.83
CA TRP A 77 0.11 -4.67 8.77
C TRP A 77 -0.05 -5.22 7.36
N VAL A 78 -0.01 -6.55 7.18
CA VAL A 78 -0.25 -7.18 5.87
C VAL A 78 -1.72 -7.00 5.44
N ASP A 79 -2.67 -7.06 6.36
CA ASP A 79 -4.09 -6.79 6.05
C ASP A 79 -4.29 -5.31 5.67
N ARG A 80 -3.61 -4.39 6.37
CA ARG A 80 -3.59 -2.96 6.05
C ARG A 80 -2.98 -2.68 4.67
N LEU A 81 -1.88 -3.35 4.33
CA LEU A 81 -1.26 -3.30 3.00
C LEU A 81 -2.25 -3.73 1.91
N MET A 82 -2.92 -4.87 2.08
CA MET A 82 -3.89 -5.36 1.11
C MET A 82 -5.10 -4.42 0.98
N ALA A 83 -5.57 -3.83 2.09
CA ALA A 83 -6.63 -2.83 2.07
C ALA A 83 -6.19 -1.59 1.28
N TYR A 84 -5.03 -1.04 1.61
CA TYR A 84 -4.49 0.16 0.99
C TYR A 84 -4.18 -0.01 -0.51
N ALA A 85 -3.57 -1.14 -0.90
CA ALA A 85 -3.27 -1.46 -2.29
C ALA A 85 -4.52 -1.61 -3.18
N ARG A 86 -5.69 -1.91 -2.58
CA ARG A 86 -6.96 -2.00 -3.31
C ARG A 86 -7.66 -0.65 -3.47
N THR A 87 -7.43 0.28 -2.57
CA THR A 87 -8.14 1.56 -2.53
C THR A 87 -7.38 2.68 -3.22
N GLU A 88 -6.05 2.58 -3.31
CA GLU A 88 -5.24 3.63 -3.92
C GLU A 88 -4.89 3.37 -5.39
N PRO A 89 -5.06 4.37 -6.28
CA PRO A 89 -4.55 4.29 -7.63
C PRO A 89 -3.01 4.27 -7.61
N THR A 90 -2.41 3.49 -8.50
CA THR A 90 -0.94 3.39 -8.64
C THR A 90 -0.26 4.76 -8.79
N ALA A 91 -0.93 5.72 -9.45
CA ALA A 91 -0.43 7.08 -9.59
C ALA A 91 -0.22 7.82 -8.25
N ALA A 92 -1.02 7.52 -7.21
CA ALA A 92 -0.83 8.08 -5.88
C ALA A 92 0.36 7.44 -5.14
N LEU A 93 0.67 6.17 -5.43
CA LEU A 93 1.86 5.49 -4.92
C LEU A 93 3.14 6.09 -5.54
N GLU A 94 3.10 6.41 -6.84
CA GLU A 94 4.22 7.02 -7.57
C GLU A 94 4.66 8.36 -6.99
N ALA A 95 3.74 9.15 -6.44
CA ALA A 95 4.08 10.40 -5.76
C ALA A 95 5.03 10.19 -4.57
N ASN A 96 5.07 8.99 -3.99
CA ASN A 96 5.95 8.65 -2.88
C ASN A 96 7.29 8.05 -3.33
N ARG A 97 7.49 7.78 -4.63
CA ARG A 97 8.66 7.06 -5.15
C ARG A 97 9.98 7.69 -4.73
N THR A 98 10.14 8.99 -4.92
CA THR A 98 11.38 9.70 -4.60
C THR A 98 11.72 9.61 -3.11
N ARG A 99 10.73 9.78 -2.23
CA ARG A 99 10.91 9.65 -0.77
C ARG A 99 11.34 8.23 -0.41
N CYS A 100 10.58 7.24 -0.84
CA CYS A 100 10.82 5.83 -0.48
C CYS A 100 12.17 5.34 -1.00
N ALA A 101 12.57 5.76 -2.21
CA ALA A 101 13.89 5.47 -2.77
C ALA A 101 15.01 6.14 -1.96
N GLY A 102 14.84 7.41 -1.57
CA GLY A 102 15.80 8.13 -0.74
C GLY A 102 16.01 7.47 0.63
N GLU A 103 14.93 7.04 1.29
CA GLU A 103 15.02 6.30 2.56
C GLU A 103 15.80 4.99 2.41
N MET A 104 15.59 4.24 1.32
CA MET A 104 16.32 2.99 1.07
C MET A 104 17.79 3.24 0.71
N GLN A 105 18.09 4.31 -0.03
CA GLN A 105 19.47 4.70 -0.34
C GLN A 105 20.23 5.09 0.92
N GLU A 106 19.61 5.88 1.79
CA GLU A 106 20.20 6.27 3.06
C GLU A 106 20.46 5.06 3.95
N MET A 107 19.49 4.15 4.05
CA MET A 107 19.68 2.89 4.77
C MET A 107 20.83 2.05 4.19
N GLY A 108 20.93 1.95 2.86
CA GLY A 108 22.04 1.26 2.19
C GLY A 108 23.40 1.90 2.51
N ARG A 109 23.47 3.24 2.54
CA ARG A 109 24.67 3.99 2.93
C ARG A 109 25.08 3.68 4.37
N VAL A 110 24.12 3.69 5.30
CA VAL A 110 24.34 3.36 6.72
C VAL A 110 24.86 1.93 6.86
N MET A 111 24.23 0.96 6.21
CA MET A 111 24.62 -0.45 6.29
C MET A 111 26.01 -0.71 5.69
N THR A 112 26.33 -0.04 4.57
CA THR A 112 27.66 -0.13 3.95
C THR A 112 28.73 0.43 4.89
N ALA A 113 28.48 1.59 5.49
CA ALA A 113 29.41 2.19 6.46
C ALA A 113 29.62 1.29 7.68
N ALA A 114 28.56 0.67 8.20
CA ALA A 114 28.65 -0.28 9.32
C ALA A 114 29.46 -1.54 8.94
N ALA A 115 29.27 -2.07 7.72
CA ALA A 115 29.99 -3.24 7.23
C ALA A 115 31.50 -2.98 7.03
N SER A 116 31.89 -1.75 6.69
CA SER A 116 33.30 -1.37 6.54
C SER A 116 34.04 -1.10 7.86
N GLY A 117 33.36 -1.21 9.02
CA GLY A 117 33.98 -1.08 10.34
C GLY A 117 34.42 0.34 10.70
N GLY A 118 33.46 1.26 10.80
CA GLY A 118 33.67 2.68 11.14
C GLY A 118 34.71 2.95 12.21
#